data_AF-A0A256XQY1-F1
#
_entry.id   AF-A0A256XQY1-F1
#
_cell.length_a   1.000
_cell.length_b   1.000
_cell.length_c   1.000
_cell.angle_alpha   90.00
_cell.angle_beta   90.00
_cell.angle_gamma   90.00
#
_symmetry.space_group_name_H-M   'P 1'
#
loop_
_entity.id
_entity.type
_entity.pdbx_description
1 polymer ?
#
loop_
_entity_poly.entity_id
_entity_poly.type
_entity_poly.pdbx_seq_one_letter_code
_entity_poly.pdbx_strand_id
1 'polypeptide(L)'
;MYKVEVGEKDLNPRSCLNCIFYSTSRRRCLKLGVNVENPDDPPCLKSISKTEEKTEEKAPVIPKAEVTEEKAAVAPMPQPKPEVPEEKAAEIQPITVEKPPKVEMPLPPRVEKAVPVISEEAREELIKLLKDIEDRKRTIKEFADQIQLLDDLRDRVSPEIYEKIRSDYVKKRDEMILKLKELEEKAVSLGAIRCKQCGTLTLPDTKFCPKCGSPLSA
;
A
#
# COMPACT_ATOMS: atom_id res chain seq x y z
N MET A 1 -12.45 -21.26 26.70
CA MET A 1 -11.42 -21.96 25.91
C MET A 1 -12.10 -22.62 24.73
N TYR A 2 -12.09 -21.99 23.56
CA TYR A 2 -12.63 -22.59 22.34
C TYR A 2 -11.46 -23.14 21.52
N LYS A 3 -11.40 -24.46 21.37
CA LYS A 3 -10.47 -25.15 20.47
C LYS A 3 -10.98 -24.91 19.04
N VAL A 4 -10.25 -24.11 18.28
CA VAL A 4 -10.40 -24.05 16.83
C VAL A 4 -9.57 -25.21 16.28
N GLU A 5 -10.25 -26.26 15.84
CA GLU A 5 -9.64 -27.34 15.09
C GLU A 5 -9.32 -26.80 13.69
N VAL A 6 -8.09 -26.32 13.51
CA VAL A 6 -7.55 -26.03 12.19
C VAL A 6 -7.28 -27.38 11.55
N GLY A 7 -8.23 -27.86 10.75
CA GLY A 7 -8.01 -29.05 9.94
C GLY A 7 -6.80 -28.82 9.04
N GLU A 8 -5.72 -29.56 9.31
CA GLU A 8 -4.62 -29.81 8.38
C GLU A 8 -5.24 -30.41 7.11
N LYS A 9 -5.63 -29.55 6.18
CA LYS A 9 -5.79 -29.95 4.80
C LYS A 9 -4.38 -30.09 4.28
N ASP A 10 -3.89 -31.33 4.26
CA ASP A 10 -2.76 -31.75 3.47
C ASP A 10 -2.88 -31.14 2.07
N LEU A 11 -2.22 -30.00 1.86
CA LEU A 11 -2.09 -29.35 0.58
C LEU A 11 -1.18 -30.25 -0.23
N ASN A 12 -1.79 -31.27 -0.85
CA ASN A 12 -1.09 -32.18 -1.72
C ASN A 12 -0.45 -31.30 -2.82
N PRO A 13 0.89 -31.20 -2.91
CA PRO A 13 1.57 -30.32 -3.86
C PRO A 13 1.40 -30.80 -5.31
N ARG A 14 0.64 -31.87 -5.50
CA ARG A 14 0.37 -32.57 -6.74
C ARG A 14 -1.05 -32.35 -7.26
N SER A 15 -1.80 -31.38 -6.74
CA SER A 15 -3.12 -31.00 -7.29
C SER A 15 -3.01 -29.84 -8.28
N CYS A 16 -3.93 -29.81 -9.26
CA CYS A 16 -4.11 -28.68 -10.16
C CYS A 16 -4.48 -27.39 -9.42
N LEU A 17 -5.12 -27.46 -8.24
CA LEU A 17 -5.51 -26.26 -7.46
C LEU A 17 -4.30 -25.43 -7.03
N ASN A 18 -3.14 -26.06 -6.87
CA ASN A 18 -1.89 -25.40 -6.50
C ASN A 18 -0.97 -25.13 -7.70
N CYS A 19 -1.46 -25.34 -8.93
CA CYS A 19 -0.66 -25.23 -10.16
C CYS A 19 -0.95 -23.91 -10.89
N ILE A 20 0.12 -23.13 -11.18
CA ILE A 20 0.04 -21.86 -11.93
C ILE A 20 -0.57 -22.02 -13.34
N PHE A 21 -0.50 -23.23 -13.90
CA PHE A 21 -1.02 -23.53 -15.23
C PHE A 21 -2.47 -24.03 -15.21
N TYR A 22 -3.16 -24.02 -14.06
CA TYR A 22 -4.57 -24.40 -13.97
C TYR A 22 -5.46 -23.17 -13.90
N SER A 23 -6.41 -23.06 -14.83
CA SER A 23 -7.46 -22.05 -14.75
C SER A 23 -8.66 -22.64 -14.01
N THR A 24 -8.94 -22.14 -12.80
CA THR A 24 -10.13 -22.50 -12.02
C THR A 24 -11.42 -22.10 -12.73
N SER A 25 -11.42 -20.94 -13.41
CA SER A 25 -12.59 -20.42 -14.14
C SER A 25 -12.96 -21.28 -15.35
N ARG A 26 -11.98 -21.87 -16.03
CA ARG A 26 -12.20 -22.68 -17.24
C ARG A 26 -12.05 -24.18 -17.01
N ARG A 27 -11.75 -24.61 -15.78
CA ARG A 27 -11.38 -25.98 -15.39
C ARG A 27 -10.47 -26.65 -16.42
N ARG A 28 -9.41 -25.94 -16.83
CA ARG A 28 -8.52 -26.35 -17.92
C ARG A 28 -7.07 -26.16 -17.54
N CYS A 29 -6.23 -27.12 -17.94
CA CYS A 29 -4.79 -26.99 -17.88
C CYS A 29 -4.30 -26.18 -19.08
N LEU A 30 -3.70 -25.02 -18.83
CA LEU A 30 -3.11 -24.16 -19.85
C LEU A 30 -1.85 -24.75 -20.48
N LYS A 31 -1.12 -25.59 -19.73
CA LYS A 31 0.11 -26.24 -20.20
C LYS A 31 -0.16 -27.40 -21.16
N LEU A 32 -1.21 -28.17 -20.91
CA LEU A 32 -1.58 -29.33 -21.74
C LEU A 32 -2.73 -29.04 -22.70
N GLY A 33 -3.42 -27.91 -22.54
CA GLY A 33 -4.61 -27.59 -23.32
C GLY A 33 -5.80 -28.53 -23.07
N VAL A 34 -5.79 -29.35 -22.02
CA VAL A 34 -6.88 -30.31 -21.71
C VAL A 34 -7.78 -29.80 -20.58
N ASN A 35 -9.07 -30.12 -20.66
CA ASN A 35 -9.99 -29.88 -19.55
C ASN A 35 -9.68 -30.86 -18.41
N VAL A 36 -9.69 -30.35 -17.17
CA VAL A 36 -9.38 -31.11 -15.96
C VAL A 36 -10.70 -31.36 -15.24
N GLU A 37 -11.15 -32.61 -15.27
CA GLU A 37 -12.39 -33.03 -14.60
C GLU A 37 -12.22 -33.10 -13.08
N ASN A 38 -11.08 -33.65 -12.64
CA ASN A 38 -10.73 -33.76 -11.23
C ASN A 38 -9.42 -32.99 -10.95
N PRO A 39 -9.47 -31.89 -10.19
CA PRO A 39 -8.29 -31.07 -9.93
C PRO A 39 -7.33 -31.70 -8.91
N ASP A 40 -7.74 -32.72 -8.16
CA ASP A 40 -6.86 -33.44 -7.22
C ASP A 40 -6.08 -34.58 -7.88
N ASP A 41 -6.44 -34.94 -9.13
CA ASP A 41 -5.82 -36.00 -9.90
C ASP A 41 -5.44 -35.49 -11.30
N PRO A 42 -4.35 -34.71 -11.39
CA PRO A 42 -4.05 -33.91 -12.58
C PRO A 42 -3.66 -34.79 -13.78
N PRO A 43 -4.17 -34.49 -14.99
CA PRO A 43 -3.90 -35.30 -16.18
C PRO A 43 -2.43 -35.29 -16.59
N CYS A 44 -1.65 -34.29 -16.14
CA CYS A 44 -0.20 -34.22 -16.39
C CYS A 44 0.62 -35.27 -15.61
N LEU A 45 0.05 -35.90 -14.58
CA LEU A 45 0.72 -36.97 -13.84
C LEU A 45 0.40 -38.37 -14.39
N LYS A 46 -0.60 -38.50 -15.28
CA LYS A 46 -1.09 -39.80 -15.78
C LYS A 46 -0.35 -40.31 -17.01
N SER A 47 0.51 -39.51 -17.64
CA SER A 47 1.05 -39.82 -18.97
C SER A 47 2.57 -39.97 -19.01
N ILE A 48 3.10 -40.99 -18.33
CA ILE A 48 4.33 -41.68 -18.74
C ILE A 48 4.16 -43.20 -18.58
N SER A 49 3.19 -43.77 -19.27
CA SER A 49 3.16 -45.21 -19.54
C SER A 49 2.23 -45.50 -20.73
N LYS A 50 2.87 -45.86 -21.85
CA LYS A 50 2.35 -46.44 -23.11
C LYS A 50 1.67 -45.53 -24.16
N THR A 51 2.48 -45.15 -25.15
CA THR A 51 2.51 -45.70 -26.54
C THR A 51 1.24 -45.71 -27.41
N GLU A 52 1.36 -44.99 -28.55
CA GLU A 52 0.80 -45.20 -29.91
C GLU A 52 -0.70 -44.93 -30.21
N GLU A 53 -0.97 -43.84 -30.98
CA GLU A 53 -1.57 -43.94 -32.32
C GLU A 53 -1.40 -42.63 -33.15
N LYS A 54 -0.39 -42.65 -34.03
CA LYS A 54 -0.32 -42.21 -35.44
C LYS A 54 -1.30 -41.14 -36.00
N THR A 55 -0.76 -39.97 -36.39
CA THR A 55 -0.93 -39.31 -37.73
C THR A 55 0.15 -38.20 -37.83
N GLU A 56 1.17 -38.33 -38.68
CA GLU A 56 1.42 -37.54 -39.93
C GLU A 56 1.22 -36.02 -39.75
N GLU A 57 2.11 -35.07 -40.06
CA GLU A 57 3.15 -34.98 -41.10
C GLU A 57 3.98 -33.69 -40.87
N LYS A 58 5.24 -33.69 -41.35
CA LYS A 58 6.18 -32.56 -41.61
C LYS A 58 7.12 -32.01 -40.52
N ALA A 59 8.39 -32.38 -40.73
CA ALA A 59 9.67 -31.74 -40.38
C ALA A 59 9.82 -30.32 -41.02
N PRO A 60 10.90 -29.50 -40.80
CA PRO A 60 12.25 -29.83 -40.28
C PRO A 60 12.81 -28.90 -39.16
N VAL A 61 13.56 -29.45 -38.20
CA VAL A 61 15.04 -29.43 -38.03
C VAL A 61 15.67 -28.02 -38.00
N ILE A 62 16.28 -27.66 -36.86
CA ILE A 62 17.66 -27.13 -36.67
C ILE A 62 17.89 -26.84 -35.15
N PRO A 63 19.11 -27.01 -34.61
CA PRO A 63 19.34 -27.54 -33.25
C PRO A 63 19.52 -26.51 -32.13
N LYS A 64 19.34 -27.01 -30.89
CA LYS A 64 19.75 -26.37 -29.62
C LYS A 64 21.27 -26.33 -29.50
N ALA A 65 21.79 -25.19 -29.05
CA ALA A 65 23.11 -25.09 -28.41
C ALA A 65 22.96 -25.28 -26.89
N GLU A 66 23.89 -26.06 -26.32
CA GLU A 66 24.13 -26.32 -24.90
C GLU A 66 24.43 -25.03 -24.11
N VAL A 67 23.81 -24.82 -22.96
CA VAL A 67 24.32 -25.12 -21.59
C VAL A 67 25.69 -24.51 -21.30
N THR A 68 25.73 -23.59 -20.34
CA THR A 68 26.74 -23.61 -19.27
C THR A 68 26.21 -22.88 -18.05
N GLU A 69 26.01 -23.65 -16.98
CA GLU A 69 25.98 -23.18 -15.60
C GLU A 69 27.31 -22.51 -15.27
N GLU A 70 27.27 -21.34 -14.63
CA GLU A 70 28.35 -20.92 -13.74
C GLU A 70 27.74 -20.47 -12.41
N LYS A 71 27.90 -21.35 -11.41
CA LYS A 71 27.74 -21.03 -10.00
C LYS A 71 28.98 -20.28 -9.53
N ALA A 72 28.78 -19.12 -8.94
CA ALA A 72 29.74 -18.54 -8.01
C ALA A 72 29.02 -18.25 -6.68
N ALA A 73 29.51 -18.93 -5.64
CA ALA A 73 29.17 -18.73 -4.24
C ALA A 73 29.94 -17.54 -3.66
N VAL A 74 29.79 -17.35 -2.33
CA VAL A 74 30.60 -16.51 -1.41
C VAL A 74 30.07 -15.08 -1.30
N ALA A 75 29.75 -14.49 -0.14
CA ALA A 75 29.66 -14.89 1.26
C ALA A 75 28.83 -13.79 1.99
N PRO A 76 28.29 -14.05 3.19
CA PRO A 76 27.49 -13.08 3.93
C PRO A 76 28.34 -12.19 4.86
N MET A 77 27.67 -11.16 5.39
CA MET A 77 27.99 -10.32 6.57
C MET A 77 28.67 -8.97 6.27
N PRO A 78 28.53 -7.91 7.12
CA PRO A 78 27.92 -7.89 8.46
C PRO A 78 26.86 -6.78 8.71
N GLN A 79 26.06 -7.00 9.75
CA GLN A 79 25.23 -5.98 10.40
C GLN A 79 26.11 -5.01 11.21
N PRO A 80 25.66 -3.76 11.41
CA PRO A 80 25.99 -3.03 12.63
C PRO A 80 24.72 -2.43 13.30
N LYS A 81 24.43 -2.95 14.48
CA LYS A 81 23.95 -2.24 15.69
C LYS A 81 24.84 -2.77 16.83
N PRO A 82 25.01 -2.10 17.99
CA PRO A 82 24.38 -0.88 18.49
C PRO A 82 25.38 0.16 19.05
N GLU A 83 24.98 1.42 19.21
CA GLU A 83 25.59 2.31 20.22
C GLU A 83 24.47 3.01 21.00
N VAL A 84 24.42 2.71 22.28
CA VAL A 84 23.62 3.35 23.32
C VAL A 84 24.59 4.19 24.14
N PRO A 85 24.28 5.46 24.43
CA PRO A 85 24.80 6.12 25.61
C PRO A 85 23.80 6.02 26.75
N GLU A 86 24.22 5.25 27.74
CA GLU A 86 23.73 5.21 29.10
C GLU A 86 24.09 6.55 29.78
N GLU A 87 23.10 7.32 30.25
CA GLU A 87 23.38 8.41 31.19
C GLU A 87 22.31 8.46 32.31
N LYS A 88 22.73 7.88 33.44
CA LYS A 88 22.48 8.23 34.84
C LYS A 88 21.05 8.44 35.32
N ALA A 89 20.62 7.43 36.06
CA ALA A 89 19.66 7.53 37.15
C ALA A 89 20.08 8.62 38.16
N ALA A 90 19.20 9.60 38.36
CA ALA A 90 19.18 10.42 39.56
C ALA A 90 18.02 9.95 40.44
N GLU A 91 18.40 9.39 41.58
CA GLU A 91 17.59 9.04 42.73
C GLU A 91 16.90 10.30 43.28
N ILE A 92 15.56 10.30 43.33
CA ILE A 92 14.79 11.33 44.06
C ILE A 92 13.95 10.61 45.12
N GLN A 93 14.25 10.94 46.37
CA GLN A 93 13.59 10.48 47.58
C GLN A 93 12.11 10.93 47.65
N PRO A 94 11.26 10.21 48.40
CA PRO A 94 9.83 10.49 48.49
C PRO A 94 9.55 11.78 49.26
N ILE A 95 8.98 12.77 48.58
CA ILE A 95 8.47 13.98 49.20
C ILE A 95 7.03 13.70 49.65
N THR A 96 6.84 13.48 50.94
CA THR A 96 5.53 13.57 51.60
C THR A 96 5.04 15.00 51.52
N VAL A 97 4.03 15.26 50.68
CA VAL A 97 3.31 16.55 50.67
C VAL A 97 1.95 16.32 51.30
N GLU A 98 1.78 16.95 52.46
CA GLU A 98 0.54 17.01 53.20
C GLU A 98 -0.60 17.60 52.36
N LYS A 99 -1.79 17.07 52.59
CA LYS A 99 -3.07 17.49 52.02
C LYS A 99 -3.35 18.96 52.35
N PRO A 100 -3.42 19.88 51.38
CA PRO A 100 -3.90 21.23 51.62
C PRO A 100 -5.44 21.26 51.68
N PRO A 101 -6.02 22.22 52.41
CA PRO A 101 -7.45 22.30 52.65
C PRO A 101 -8.24 22.66 51.40
N LYS A 102 -9.49 22.20 51.38
CA LYS A 102 -10.49 22.43 50.34
C LYS A 102 -10.88 23.91 50.33
N VAL A 103 -10.26 24.70 49.45
CA VAL A 103 -10.70 26.06 49.14
C VAL A 103 -11.60 25.98 47.91
N GLU A 104 -12.89 26.23 48.12
CA GLU A 104 -13.85 26.46 47.04
C GLU A 104 -13.45 27.75 46.31
N MET A 105 -12.76 27.61 45.19
CA MET A 105 -12.60 28.70 44.23
C MET A 105 -13.90 28.84 43.41
N PRO A 106 -14.45 30.06 43.26
CA PRO A 106 -15.56 30.29 42.35
C PRO A 106 -15.13 29.92 40.92
N LEU A 107 -16.00 29.22 40.19
CA LEU A 107 -15.76 28.85 38.80
C LEU A 107 -15.40 30.11 38.00
N PRO A 108 -14.29 30.10 37.23
CA PRO A 108 -14.02 31.20 36.32
C PRO A 108 -15.17 31.31 35.30
N PRO A 109 -15.58 32.52 34.91
CA PRO A 109 -16.58 32.71 33.87
C PRO A 109 -16.08 32.01 32.61
N ARG A 110 -16.82 30.99 32.18
CA ARG A 110 -16.58 30.26 30.95
C ARG A 110 -16.84 31.24 29.81
N VAL A 111 -15.79 31.92 29.36
CA VAL A 111 -15.83 32.71 28.14
C VAL A 111 -15.96 31.69 27.00
N GLU A 112 -17.20 31.41 26.62
CA GLU A 112 -17.51 30.77 25.36
C GLU A 112 -16.99 31.69 24.25
N LYS A 113 -15.76 31.44 23.81
CA LYS A 113 -15.27 32.03 22.56
C LYS A 113 -16.22 31.52 21.48
N ALA A 114 -17.05 32.43 20.98
CA ALA A 114 -17.94 32.20 19.85
C ALA A 114 -17.09 31.67 18.69
N VAL A 115 -17.25 30.38 18.40
CA VAL A 115 -16.74 29.77 17.18
C VAL A 115 -17.44 30.50 16.04
N PRO A 116 -16.71 31.04 15.03
CA PRO A 116 -17.35 31.62 13.87
C PRO A 116 -18.22 30.51 13.26
N VAL A 117 -19.54 30.72 13.31
CA VAL A 117 -20.51 29.79 12.75
C VAL A 117 -20.39 29.92 11.24
N ILE A 118 -19.55 29.08 10.65
CA ILE A 118 -19.53 28.85 9.21
C ILE A 118 -20.93 28.34 8.87
N SER A 119 -21.54 28.86 7.79
CA SER A 119 -22.86 28.38 7.37
C SER A 119 -22.80 26.87 7.11
N GLU A 120 -23.88 26.14 7.41
CA GLU A 120 -23.92 24.69 7.20
C GLU A 120 -23.59 24.34 5.74
N GLU A 121 -24.00 25.17 4.78
CA GLU A 121 -23.67 25.01 3.37
C GLU A 121 -22.15 25.11 3.11
N ALA A 122 -21.49 26.13 3.65
CA ALA A 122 -20.04 26.30 3.50
C ALA A 122 -19.25 25.16 4.18
N ARG A 123 -19.79 24.61 5.28
CA ARG A 123 -19.21 23.44 5.95
C ARG A 123 -19.33 22.18 5.08
N GLU A 124 -20.49 21.95 4.48
CA GLU A 124 -20.68 20.82 3.55
C GLU A 124 -19.79 20.94 2.31
N GLU A 125 -19.68 22.13 1.73
CA GLU A 125 -18.77 22.42 0.62
C GLU A 125 -17.32 22.13 0.99
N LEU A 126 -16.89 22.56 2.19
CA LEU A 126 -15.55 22.28 2.68
C LEU A 126 -15.31 20.78 2.88
N ILE A 127 -16.28 20.02 3.41
CA ILE A 127 -16.17 18.56 3.56
C ILE A 127 -16.00 17.88 2.20
N LYS A 128 -16.81 18.26 1.19
CA LYS A 128 -16.70 17.72 -0.17
C LYS A 128 -15.32 18.02 -0.75
N LEU A 129 -14.86 19.25 -0.58
CA LEU A 129 -13.58 19.70 -1.12
C LEU A 129 -12.38 19.01 -0.45
N LEU A 130 -12.43 18.75 0.87
CA LEU A 130 -11.40 17.97 1.56
C LEU A 130 -11.33 16.52 1.06
N LYS A 131 -12.49 15.88 0.81
CA LYS A 131 -12.53 14.54 0.19
C LYS A 131 -11.93 14.55 -1.21
N ASP A 132 -12.32 15.51 -2.04
CA ASP A 132 -11.77 15.67 -3.40
C ASP A 132 -10.24 15.87 -3.39
N ILE A 133 -9.71 16.61 -2.41
CA ILE A 133 -8.26 16.76 -2.22
C ILE A 133 -7.62 15.40 -1.92
N GLU A 134 -8.17 14.62 -0.98
CA GLU A 134 -7.62 13.31 -0.62
C GLU A 134 -7.65 12.32 -1.79
N ASP A 135 -8.74 12.30 -2.55
CA ASP A 135 -8.87 11.43 -3.73
C ASP A 135 -7.88 11.83 -4.82
N ARG A 136 -7.68 13.13 -5.07
CA ARG A 136 -6.65 13.60 -6.01
C ARG A 136 -5.23 13.28 -5.53
N LYS A 137 -4.94 13.35 -4.22
CA LYS A 137 -3.65 12.88 -3.67
C LYS A 137 -3.41 11.41 -3.98
N ARG A 138 -4.46 10.58 -3.88
CA ARG A 138 -4.40 9.16 -4.22
C ARG A 138 -4.08 8.96 -5.70
N THR A 139 -4.78 9.65 -6.60
CA THR A 139 -4.54 9.56 -8.05
C THR A 139 -3.13 10.05 -8.44
N ILE A 140 -2.64 11.13 -7.82
CA ILE A 140 -1.25 11.59 -8.03
C ILE A 140 -0.26 10.50 -7.63
N LYS A 141 -0.52 9.82 -6.51
CA LYS A 141 0.31 8.70 -6.05
C LYS A 141 0.29 7.53 -7.04
N GLU A 142 -0.88 7.17 -7.56
CA GLU A 142 -1.01 6.12 -8.58
C GLU A 142 -0.20 6.44 -9.84
N PHE A 143 -0.20 7.69 -10.31
CA PHE A 143 0.67 8.11 -11.41
C PHE A 143 2.15 8.05 -11.05
N ALA A 144 2.52 8.42 -9.82
CA ALA A 144 3.90 8.30 -9.35
C ALA A 144 4.37 6.84 -9.32
N ASP A 145 3.53 5.93 -8.83
CA ASP A 145 3.80 4.49 -8.77
C ASP A 145 3.94 3.90 -10.20
N GLN A 146 3.11 4.36 -11.14
CA GLN A 146 3.21 3.97 -12.56
C GLN A 146 4.51 4.46 -13.21
N ILE A 147 4.93 5.70 -12.92
CA ILE A 147 6.21 6.24 -13.40
C ILE A 147 7.37 5.42 -12.83
N GLN A 148 7.30 5.08 -11.54
CA GLN A 148 8.33 4.26 -10.89
C GLN A 148 8.42 2.86 -11.52
N LEU A 149 7.28 2.21 -11.77
CA LEU A 149 7.25 0.92 -12.46
C LEU A 149 7.86 0.99 -13.88
N LEU A 150 7.62 2.10 -14.60
CA LEU A 150 8.24 2.32 -15.91
C LEU A 150 9.75 2.53 -15.80
N ASP A 151 10.21 3.25 -14.78
CA ASP A 151 11.63 3.45 -14.50
C ASP A 151 12.33 2.13 -14.18
N ASP A 152 11.68 1.22 -13.44
CA ASP A 152 12.20 -0.13 -13.16
C ASP A 152 12.29 -1.04 -14.40
N LEU A 153 11.43 -0.79 -15.39
CA LEU A 153 11.39 -1.54 -16.66
C LEU A 153 12.20 -0.87 -17.78
N ARG A 154 12.90 0.24 -17.49
CA ARG A 154 13.57 1.08 -18.49
C ARG A 154 14.47 0.28 -19.43
N ASP A 155 15.27 -0.64 -18.90
CA ASP A 155 16.24 -1.40 -19.68
C ASP A 155 15.61 -2.52 -20.52
N ARG A 156 14.32 -2.80 -20.33
CA ARG A 156 13.55 -3.81 -21.09
C ARG A 156 12.70 -3.21 -22.21
N VAL A 157 12.59 -1.88 -22.26
CA VAL A 157 11.73 -1.15 -23.19
C VAL A 157 12.58 -0.28 -24.10
N SER A 158 12.16 -0.11 -25.36
CA SER A 158 12.83 0.83 -26.27
C SER A 158 12.84 2.24 -25.67
N PRO A 159 13.96 2.99 -25.73
CA PRO A 159 14.06 4.35 -25.18
C PRO A 159 12.96 5.28 -25.67
N GLU A 160 12.60 5.23 -26.95
CA GLU A 160 11.56 6.08 -27.55
C GLU A 160 10.17 5.83 -26.94
N ILE A 161 9.86 4.55 -26.66
CA ILE A 161 8.59 4.16 -26.06
C ILE A 161 8.57 4.59 -24.59
N TYR A 162 9.67 4.36 -23.87
CA TYR A 162 9.81 4.77 -22.47
C TYR A 162 9.63 6.28 -22.30
N GLU A 163 10.33 7.10 -23.10
CA GLU A 163 10.27 8.56 -22.99
C GLU A 163 8.86 9.09 -23.26
N LYS A 164 8.18 8.57 -24.28
CA LYS A 164 6.82 8.98 -24.62
C LYS A 164 5.84 8.66 -23.50
N ILE A 165 5.83 7.41 -23.03
CA ILE A 165 4.92 6.96 -21.97
C ILE A 165 5.22 7.71 -20.66
N ARG A 166 6.49 7.84 -20.29
CA ARG A 166 6.90 8.57 -19.08
C ARG A 166 6.50 10.04 -19.14
N SER A 167 6.74 10.71 -20.27
CA SER A 167 6.32 12.10 -20.49
C SER A 167 4.81 12.26 -20.27
N ASP A 168 4.00 11.36 -20.80
CA ASP A 168 2.54 11.44 -20.67
C ASP A 168 2.07 11.25 -19.22
N TYR A 169 2.65 10.32 -18.48
CA TYR A 169 2.34 10.13 -17.05
C TYR A 169 2.82 11.30 -16.19
N VAL A 170 4.02 11.82 -16.45
CA VAL A 170 4.56 12.99 -15.75
C VAL A 170 3.66 14.21 -15.99
N LYS A 171 3.28 14.48 -17.24
CA LYS A 171 2.36 15.58 -17.58
C LYS A 171 1.02 15.46 -16.87
N LYS A 172 0.41 14.26 -16.88
CA LYS A 172 -0.87 14.01 -16.18
C LYS A 172 -0.74 14.18 -14.67
N ARG A 173 0.34 13.66 -14.07
CA ARG A 173 0.63 13.83 -12.65
C ARG A 173 0.77 15.32 -12.30
N ASP A 174 1.53 16.06 -13.09
CA ASP A 174 1.83 17.48 -12.82
C ASP A 174 0.58 18.36 -13.01
N GLU A 175 -0.26 18.06 -14.01
CA GLU A 175 -1.58 18.68 -14.17
C GLU A 175 -2.48 18.44 -12.94
N MET A 176 -2.47 17.21 -12.40
CA MET A 176 -3.23 16.88 -11.20
C MET A 176 -2.68 17.58 -9.95
N ILE A 177 -1.35 17.74 -9.85
CA ILE A 177 -0.71 18.50 -8.77
C ILE A 177 -1.14 19.98 -8.83
N LEU A 178 -1.22 20.58 -10.01
CA LEU A 178 -1.70 21.96 -10.18
C LEU A 178 -3.15 22.10 -9.70
N LYS A 179 -4.05 21.23 -10.17
CA LYS A 179 -5.46 21.21 -9.73
C LYS A 179 -5.61 20.96 -8.24
N LEU A 180 -4.70 20.18 -7.65
CA LEU A 180 -4.70 19.94 -6.21
C LEU A 180 -4.35 21.20 -5.43
N LYS A 181 -3.34 21.97 -5.88
CA LYS A 181 -2.98 23.25 -5.25
C LYS A 181 -4.16 24.23 -5.26
N GLU A 182 -4.85 24.35 -6.39
CA GLU A 182 -6.04 25.20 -6.50
C GLU A 182 -7.16 24.78 -5.53
N LEU A 183 -7.38 23.48 -5.35
CA LEU A 183 -8.33 23.01 -4.32
C LEU A 183 -7.83 23.32 -2.92
N GLU A 184 -6.57 23.07 -2.61
CA GLU A 184 -6.05 23.36 -1.28
C GLU A 184 -6.17 24.84 -0.91
N GLU A 185 -5.96 25.75 -1.88
CA GLU A 185 -6.18 27.18 -1.71
C GLU A 185 -7.66 27.50 -1.46
N LYS A 186 -8.56 26.90 -2.23
CA LYS A 186 -10.01 27.01 -2.00
C LYS A 186 -10.40 26.51 -0.60
N ALA A 187 -9.85 25.38 -0.15
CA ALA A 187 -10.07 24.84 1.20
C ALA A 187 -9.67 25.86 2.27
N VAL A 188 -8.47 26.43 2.14
CA VAL A 188 -7.96 27.42 3.09
C VAL A 188 -8.81 28.68 3.08
N SER A 189 -9.29 29.13 1.91
CA SER A 189 -10.17 30.29 1.81
C SER A 189 -11.54 30.07 2.49
N LEU A 190 -12.02 28.83 2.52
CA LEU A 190 -13.25 28.42 3.23
C LEU A 190 -13.02 28.15 4.74
N GLY A 191 -11.80 28.36 5.24
CA GLY A 191 -11.47 28.20 6.67
C GLY A 191 -10.88 26.85 7.06
N ALA A 192 -10.36 26.05 6.12
CA ALA A 192 -9.61 24.85 6.46
C ALA A 192 -8.31 25.18 7.22
N ILE A 193 -8.02 24.39 8.26
CA ILE A 193 -6.80 24.52 9.07
C ILE A 193 -5.78 23.48 8.59
N ARG A 194 -4.52 23.88 8.39
CA ARG A 194 -3.41 22.94 8.12
C ARG A 194 -2.83 22.41 9.43
N CYS A 195 -2.76 21.09 9.57
CA CYS A 195 -2.07 20.47 10.69
C CYS A 195 -0.56 20.73 10.61
N LYS A 196 0.05 21.26 11.68
CA LYS A 196 1.50 21.52 11.75
C LYS A 196 2.37 20.26 11.76
N GLN A 197 1.80 19.12 12.16
CA GLN A 197 2.54 17.85 12.28
C GLN A 197 2.55 17.06 10.98
N CYS A 198 1.39 16.87 10.33
CA CYS A 198 1.28 16.05 9.12
C CYS A 198 0.91 16.83 7.85
N GLY A 199 0.62 18.12 7.96
CA GLY A 199 0.23 18.96 6.82
C GLY A 199 -1.19 18.72 6.27
N THR A 200 -1.97 17.83 6.89
CA THR A 200 -3.35 17.54 6.45
C THR A 200 -4.25 18.77 6.69
N LEU A 201 -5.09 19.08 5.70
CA LEU A 201 -6.16 20.08 5.82
C LEU A 201 -7.34 19.50 6.58
N THR A 202 -7.80 20.20 7.60
CA THR A 202 -8.87 19.76 8.50
C THR A 202 -9.93 20.83 8.64
N LEU A 203 -11.12 20.41 9.07
CA LEU A 203 -12.19 21.34 9.41
C LEU A 203 -11.79 22.21 10.63
N PRO A 204 -12.24 23.46 10.68
CA PRO A 204 -11.88 24.39 11.75
C PRO A 204 -12.55 24.09 13.11
N ASP A 205 -13.59 23.26 13.13
CA ASP A 205 -14.29 22.82 14.34
C ASP A 205 -13.54 21.70 15.09
N THR A 206 -12.52 21.10 14.47
CA THR A 206 -11.78 19.97 15.04
C THR A 206 -10.66 20.43 15.98
N LYS A 207 -10.62 19.82 17.18
CA LYS A 207 -9.55 20.05 18.18
C LYS A 207 -8.28 19.26 17.87
N PHE A 208 -8.41 18.15 17.13
CA PHE A 208 -7.34 17.21 16.84
C PHE A 208 -7.37 16.85 15.35
N CYS A 209 -6.18 16.59 14.79
CA CYS A 209 -6.07 16.13 13.41
C CYS A 209 -6.59 14.69 13.27
N PRO A 210 -7.53 14.40 12.34
CA PRO A 210 -8.06 13.06 12.13
C PRO A 210 -7.02 12.08 11.54
N LYS A 211 -5.93 12.59 10.94
CA LYS A 211 -4.87 11.76 10.35
C LYS A 211 -3.79 11.35 11.34
N CYS A 212 -3.33 12.26 12.19
CA CYS A 212 -2.18 12.01 13.08
C CYS A 212 -2.49 12.14 14.57
N GLY A 213 -3.72 12.52 14.95
CA GLY A 213 -4.13 12.68 16.35
C GLY A 213 -3.53 13.91 17.06
N SER A 214 -2.65 14.66 16.41
CA SER A 214 -2.01 15.83 17.02
C SER A 214 -3.01 16.95 17.28
N PRO A 215 -2.87 17.71 18.38
CA PRO A 215 -3.73 18.85 18.66
C PRO A 215 -3.55 19.90 17.56
N LEU A 216 -4.66 20.39 17.04
CA LEU A 216 -4.67 21.55 16.17
C LEU A 216 -4.60 22.76 17.08
N SER A 217 -3.49 23.50 17.04
CA SER A 217 -3.40 24.76 17.76
C SER A 217 -4.41 25.72 17.15
N ALA A 218 -5.60 25.81 17.76
CA ALA A 218 -6.54 26.90 17.55
C ALA A 218 -5.91 28.22 18.01
#